data_AF-A0AAQ3QVC0-F1
#
_entry.id   AF-A0AAQ3QVC0-F1
#
_cell.length_a   1.000
_cell.length_b   1.000
_cell.length_c   1.000
_cell.angle_alpha   90.00
_cell.angle_beta   90.00
_cell.angle_gamma   90.00
#
_symmetry.space_group_name_H-M   'P 1'
#
loop_
_entity.id
_entity.type
_entity.pdbx_description
1 polymer ?
#
loop_
_entity_poly.entity_id
_entity_poly.type
_entity_poly.pdbx_seq_one_letter_code
_entity_poly.pdbx_strand_id
1 'polypeptide(L)'
;MRKEGDERRDWIDFVFRRWFIVHNFCRSQKINSFWHFDSDNMVLSDLSTHEVKFKDFDCTEQCGGSCMNGFISNLNVVTGYISKINEIFQRTEYLDNLQKEFDEEHPTYAFTEMRAYRIYKSESKIKTTRLASIIDNSSFDDCICSADDMETEKLPSGTVIKKVHLSNSGFFWKTQTGDYVKANSINLSWVPAYFFEATYKHLLKVKRSNAEASHTSTFTTTLSQAFPLTQMKYRLSDFARTTFTRILRRLKIA
;
A
#
# COMPACT_ATOMS: atom_id res chain seq x y z
N MET A 1 32.95 4.69 3.52
CA MET A 1 32.29 3.49 2.97
C MET A 1 31.46 2.89 4.09
N ARG A 2 30.14 2.77 3.93
CA ARG A 2 29.32 1.98 4.86
C ARG A 2 29.71 0.51 4.67
N LYS A 3 29.80 -0.26 5.76
CA LYS A 3 30.13 -1.69 5.67
C LYS A 3 28.88 -2.44 5.21
N GLU A 4 29.05 -3.51 4.43
CA GLU A 4 28.00 -4.51 4.23
C GLU A 4 27.48 -4.94 5.62
N GLY A 5 26.21 -4.66 5.90
CA GLY A 5 25.58 -4.87 7.22
C GLY A 5 24.93 -3.62 7.82
N ASP A 6 25.43 -2.41 7.50
CA ASP A 6 24.80 -1.16 7.99
C ASP A 6 23.40 -0.96 7.38
N GLU A 7 23.21 -1.34 6.12
CA GLU A 7 21.93 -1.18 5.42
C GLU A 7 20.81 -2.05 6.01
N ARG A 8 21.13 -3.26 6.49
CA ARG A 8 20.15 -4.15 7.14
C ARG A 8 19.70 -3.59 8.49
N ARG A 9 20.65 -3.03 9.26
CA ARG A 9 20.35 -2.39 10.55
C ARG A 9 19.52 -1.12 10.37
N ASP A 10 19.89 -0.28 9.40
CA ASP A 10 19.14 0.93 9.05
C ASP A 10 17.71 0.59 8.62
N TRP A 11 17.53 -0.49 7.84
CA TRP A 11 16.22 -0.97 7.43
C TRP A 11 15.37 -1.44 8.61
N ILE A 12 15.92 -2.29 9.49
CA ILE A 12 15.22 -2.76 10.69
C ILE A 12 14.83 -1.59 11.59
N ASP A 13 15.75 -0.65 11.86
CA ASP A 13 15.44 0.57 12.61
C ASP A 13 14.28 1.32 11.95
N PHE A 14 14.37 1.57 10.65
CA PHE A 14 13.35 2.31 9.92
C PHE A 14 11.95 1.69 10.02
N VAL A 15 11.81 0.38 9.71
CA VAL A 15 10.48 -0.26 9.62
C VAL A 15 9.77 -0.34 10.97
N PHE A 16 10.52 -0.55 12.06
CA PHE A 16 9.96 -0.57 13.41
C PHE A 16 9.73 0.85 13.95
N ARG A 17 10.72 1.74 13.80
CA ARG A 17 10.67 3.12 14.32
C ARG A 17 9.52 3.93 13.74
N ARG A 18 9.11 3.65 12.49
CA ARG A 18 7.90 4.24 11.88
C ARG A 18 6.68 4.15 12.80
N TRP A 19 6.42 2.98 13.40
CA TRP A 19 5.23 2.79 14.24
C TRP A 19 5.30 3.59 15.55
N PHE A 20 6.49 3.72 16.14
CA PHE A 20 6.71 4.59 17.29
C PHE A 20 6.44 6.07 16.96
N ILE A 21 6.89 6.53 15.78
CA ILE A 21 6.63 7.89 15.29
C ILE A 21 5.13 8.11 15.09
N VAL A 22 4.45 7.19 14.39
CA VAL A 22 2.99 7.25 14.14
C VAL A 22 2.22 7.32 15.46
N HIS A 23 2.54 6.44 16.42
CA HIS A 23 1.90 6.44 17.74
C HIS A 23 2.09 7.76 18.48
N ASN A 24 3.33 8.26 18.55
CA ASN A 24 3.62 9.50 19.28
C ASN A 24 2.94 10.70 18.62
N PHE A 25 2.93 10.76 17.29
CA PHE A 25 2.20 11.78 16.54
C PHE A 25 0.69 11.71 16.86
N CYS A 26 0.05 10.56 16.70
CA CYS A 26 -1.38 10.40 16.96
C CYS A 26 -1.74 10.76 18.40
N ARG A 27 -0.95 10.31 19.38
CA ARG A 27 -1.15 10.66 20.80
C ARG A 27 -1.04 12.17 21.04
N SER A 28 -0.05 12.83 20.45
CA SER A 28 0.14 14.29 20.58
C SER A 28 -1.00 15.09 19.96
N GLN A 29 -1.55 14.61 18.84
CA GLN A 29 -2.62 15.27 18.08
C GLN A 29 -4.02 14.81 18.51
N LYS A 30 -4.13 13.91 19.50
CA LYS A 30 -5.39 13.30 19.94
C LYS A 30 -6.15 12.60 18.80
N ILE A 31 -5.43 11.98 17.88
CA ILE A 31 -5.99 11.20 16.77
C ILE A 31 -6.25 9.78 17.28
N ASN A 32 -7.52 9.34 17.23
CA ASN A 32 -7.91 8.01 17.68
C ASN A 32 -8.02 6.99 16.54
N SER A 33 -8.41 7.43 15.34
CA SER A 33 -8.50 6.59 14.14
C SER A 33 -7.80 7.28 12.98
N PHE A 34 -7.23 6.50 12.07
CA PHE A 34 -6.54 7.04 10.90
C PHE A 34 -6.36 6.01 9.80
N TRP A 35 -6.05 6.51 8.61
CA TRP A 35 -5.60 5.71 7.48
C TRP A 35 -4.08 5.77 7.39
N HIS A 36 -3.45 4.61 7.25
CA HIS A 36 -2.03 4.43 6.98
C HIS A 36 -1.86 3.74 5.64
N PHE A 37 -0.92 4.23 4.82
CA PHE A 37 -0.55 3.61 3.56
C PHE A 37 0.94 3.80 3.35
N ASP A 38 1.57 2.86 2.64
CA ASP A 38 2.91 3.06 2.12
C ASP A 38 2.90 4.07 0.96
N SER A 39 4.04 4.69 0.66
CA SER A 39 4.13 5.78 -0.30
C SER A 39 3.89 5.37 -1.76
N ASP A 40 3.86 4.07 -2.03
CA ASP A 40 3.56 3.47 -3.34
C ASP A 40 2.06 3.23 -3.57
N ASN A 41 1.20 3.64 -2.64
CA ASN A 41 -0.25 3.56 -2.80
C ASN A 41 -0.82 4.86 -3.39
N MET A 42 -1.60 4.71 -4.47
CA MET A 42 -2.41 5.78 -5.04
C MET A 42 -3.84 5.67 -4.51
N VAL A 43 -4.25 6.62 -3.67
CA VAL A 43 -5.64 6.73 -3.18
C VAL A 43 -6.53 7.37 -4.25
N LEU A 44 -7.61 6.69 -4.63
CA LEU A 44 -8.48 7.04 -5.76
C LEU A 44 -9.86 7.56 -5.35
N SER A 45 -10.16 7.50 -4.06
CA SER A 45 -11.48 7.76 -3.48
C SER A 45 -11.37 8.54 -2.18
N ASP A 46 -12.48 9.11 -1.71
CA ASP A 46 -12.56 9.72 -0.39
C ASP A 46 -12.59 8.62 0.68
N LEU A 47 -11.51 8.51 1.44
CA LEU A 47 -11.31 7.49 2.47
C LEU A 47 -12.37 7.55 3.58
N SER A 48 -12.90 8.74 3.89
CA SER A 48 -13.90 8.91 4.96
C SER A 48 -15.18 8.11 4.66
N THR A 49 -15.54 7.97 3.38
CA THR A 49 -16.71 7.21 2.95
C THR A 49 -16.56 5.70 3.12
N HIS A 50 -15.35 5.22 3.39
CA HIS A 50 -15.03 3.80 3.51
C HIS A 50 -14.87 3.34 4.96
N GLU A 51 -14.76 4.23 5.93
CA GLU A 51 -14.55 3.86 7.35
C GLU A 51 -15.68 2.97 7.89
N VAL A 52 -16.93 3.24 7.48
CA VAL A 52 -18.10 2.45 7.88
C VAL A 52 -18.00 0.97 7.48
N LYS A 53 -17.28 0.66 6.39
CA LYS A 53 -17.05 -0.73 5.93
C LYS A 53 -16.20 -1.54 6.92
N PHE A 54 -15.44 -0.86 7.76
CA PHE A 54 -14.46 -1.45 8.66
C PHE A 54 -14.78 -1.21 10.14
N LYS A 55 -15.96 -0.69 10.46
CA LYS A 55 -16.37 -0.31 11.83
C LYS A 55 -16.33 -1.46 12.85
N ASP A 56 -16.48 -2.70 12.38
CA ASP A 56 -16.53 -3.90 13.23
C ASP A 56 -15.13 -4.52 13.44
N PHE A 57 -14.08 -3.88 12.90
CA PHE A 57 -12.69 -4.32 12.98
C PHE A 57 -11.82 -3.26 13.69
N ASP A 58 -10.77 -3.72 14.37
CA ASP A 58 -9.79 -2.89 15.04
C ASP A 58 -8.79 -2.27 14.02
N CYS A 59 -8.43 -3.03 13.00
CA CYS A 59 -7.65 -2.55 11.86
C CYS A 59 -7.83 -3.39 10.60
N THR A 60 -7.37 -2.86 9.47
CA THR A 60 -7.27 -3.58 8.20
C THR A 60 -5.84 -4.06 7.93
N GLU A 61 -5.72 -4.96 6.96
CA GLU A 61 -4.45 -5.63 6.65
C GLU A 61 -4.13 -5.67 5.16
N GLN A 62 -2.85 -5.53 4.83
CA GLN A 62 -2.28 -5.79 3.51
C GLN A 62 -1.24 -6.94 3.53
N CYS A 63 -0.67 -7.26 2.37
CA CYS A 63 0.38 -8.27 2.17
C CYS A 63 -0.05 -9.69 2.56
N GLY A 64 -1.21 -10.15 2.09
CA GLY A 64 -1.74 -11.46 2.51
C GLY A 64 -2.16 -11.54 3.98
N GLY A 65 -2.41 -10.40 4.64
CA GLY A 65 -2.82 -10.35 6.05
C GLY A 65 -1.67 -10.29 7.04
N SER A 66 -0.45 -10.04 6.55
CA SER A 66 0.77 -9.97 7.39
C SER A 66 1.20 -8.56 7.74
N CYS A 67 0.57 -7.52 7.18
CA CYS A 67 0.94 -6.13 7.44
C CYS A 67 -0.27 -5.35 7.96
N MET A 68 -0.10 -4.61 9.06
CA MET A 68 -1.07 -3.61 9.50
C MET A 68 -1.02 -2.42 8.55
N ASN A 69 -2.03 -2.27 7.69
CA ASN A 69 -2.09 -1.21 6.70
C ASN A 69 -3.54 -0.89 6.32
N GLY A 70 -3.79 0.35 5.90
CA GLY A 70 -5.14 0.87 5.66
C GLY A 70 -5.74 1.52 6.91
N PHE A 71 -6.99 1.18 7.23
CA PHE A 71 -7.73 1.81 8.32
C PHE A 71 -7.37 1.21 9.68
N ILE A 72 -7.12 2.09 10.65
CA ILE A 72 -6.89 1.76 12.05
C ILE A 72 -7.97 2.50 12.83
N SER A 73 -8.89 1.75 13.44
CA SER A 73 -10.09 2.32 14.07
C SER A 73 -9.85 2.85 15.48
N ASN A 74 -8.76 2.41 16.13
CA ASN A 74 -8.38 2.82 17.47
C ASN A 74 -6.86 2.84 17.67
N LEU A 75 -6.33 3.92 18.26
CA LEU A 75 -4.93 4.10 18.60
C LEU A 75 -4.40 2.98 19.52
N ASN A 76 -5.25 2.37 20.35
CA ASN A 76 -4.91 1.23 21.20
C ASN A 76 -4.34 0.05 20.42
N VAL A 77 -4.71 -0.12 19.14
CA VAL A 77 -4.13 -1.16 18.27
C VAL A 77 -2.64 -0.91 18.06
N VAL A 78 -2.25 0.34 17.80
CA VAL A 78 -0.85 0.73 17.62
C VAL A 78 -0.09 0.69 18.93
N THR A 79 -0.71 1.12 20.03
CA THR A 79 -0.12 1.00 21.37
C THR A 79 0.18 -0.46 21.71
N GLY A 80 -0.78 -1.37 21.51
CA GLY A 80 -0.59 -2.80 21.71
C GLY A 80 0.48 -3.38 20.79
N TYR A 81 0.54 -2.93 19.54
CA TYR A 81 1.56 -3.37 18.59
C TYR A 81 2.98 -2.94 19.01
N ILE A 82 3.17 -1.70 19.44
CA ILE A 82 4.46 -1.21 19.98
C ILE A 82 4.86 -1.99 21.23
N SER A 83 3.94 -2.21 22.16
CA SER A 83 4.19 -3.03 23.34
C SER A 83 4.63 -4.44 22.94
N LYS A 84 4.00 -5.03 21.93
CA LYS A 84 4.38 -6.34 21.41
C LYS A 84 5.75 -6.34 20.73
N ILE A 85 6.09 -5.32 19.94
CA ILE A 85 7.43 -5.18 19.35
C ILE A 85 8.49 -5.17 20.46
N ASN A 86 8.33 -4.32 21.47
CA ASN A 86 9.27 -4.24 22.59
C ASN A 86 9.41 -5.58 23.32
N GLU A 87 8.31 -6.29 23.51
CA GLU A 87 8.30 -7.59 24.17
C GLU A 87 8.97 -8.69 23.31
N ILE A 88 8.74 -8.72 22.00
CA ILE A 88 9.43 -9.65 21.08
C ILE A 88 10.94 -9.44 21.14
N PHE A 89 11.41 -8.19 21.19
CA PHE A 89 12.83 -7.88 21.32
C PHE A 89 13.45 -8.30 22.68
N GLN A 90 12.63 -8.74 23.63
CA GLN A 90 13.08 -9.33 24.90
C GLN A 90 13.04 -10.87 24.90
N ARG A 91 12.48 -11.51 23.86
CA ARG A 91 12.43 -12.98 23.73
C ARG A 91 13.75 -13.52 23.17
N THR A 92 14.76 -13.67 24.01
CA THR A 92 16.10 -14.12 23.60
C THR A 92 16.06 -15.43 22.80
N GLU A 93 15.38 -16.46 23.31
CA GLU A 93 15.29 -17.76 22.63
C GLU A 93 14.64 -17.67 21.23
N TYR A 94 13.59 -16.84 21.10
CA TYR A 94 12.94 -16.61 19.80
C TYR A 94 13.91 -15.93 18.82
N LEU A 95 14.64 -14.90 19.28
CA LEU A 95 15.58 -14.16 18.45
C LEU A 95 16.80 -15.00 18.06
N ASP A 96 17.30 -15.84 18.96
CA ASP A 96 18.42 -16.74 18.69
C ASP A 96 18.04 -17.77 17.62
N ASN A 97 16.84 -18.36 17.73
CA ASN A 97 16.32 -19.28 16.73
C ASN A 97 16.08 -18.58 15.38
N LEU A 98 15.61 -17.33 15.41
CA LEU A 98 15.39 -16.54 14.20
C LEU A 98 16.71 -16.17 13.51
N GLN A 99 17.75 -15.83 14.28
CA GLN A 99 19.08 -15.56 13.75
C GLN A 99 19.67 -16.82 13.12
N LYS A 100 19.50 -17.97 13.76
CA LYS A 100 19.90 -19.27 13.20
C LYS A 100 19.19 -19.58 11.87
N GLU A 101 17.86 -19.38 11.80
CA GLU A 101 17.08 -19.51 10.55
C GLU A 101 17.68 -18.63 9.44
N PHE A 102 18.02 -17.39 9.75
CA PHE A 102 18.64 -16.48 8.77
C PHE A 102 20.03 -16.94 8.36
N ASP A 103 20.89 -17.34 9.29
CA ASP A 103 22.26 -17.71 8.97
C ASP A 103 22.36 -19.03 8.20
N GLU A 104 21.52 -20.01 8.54
CA GLU A 104 21.62 -21.38 8.02
C GLU A 104 20.70 -21.67 6.85
N GLU A 105 19.48 -21.12 6.84
CA GLU A 105 18.43 -21.48 5.86
C GLU A 105 18.14 -20.34 4.88
N HIS A 106 18.13 -19.10 5.38
CA HIS A 106 17.68 -17.92 4.62
C HIS A 106 18.59 -16.69 4.81
N PRO A 107 19.84 -16.71 4.29
CA PRO A 107 20.86 -15.68 4.55
C PRO A 107 20.54 -14.28 4.04
N THR A 108 19.52 -14.16 3.19
CA THR A 108 19.01 -12.90 2.65
C THR A 108 17.80 -12.36 3.41
N TYR A 109 17.28 -13.10 4.39
CA TYR A 109 16.12 -12.67 5.16
C TYR A 109 16.52 -11.71 6.28
N ALA A 110 15.52 -10.98 6.77
CA ALA A 110 15.64 -10.09 7.91
C ALA A 110 14.35 -10.17 8.75
N PHE A 111 14.45 -9.81 10.02
CA PHE A 111 13.26 -9.64 10.85
C PHE A 111 12.50 -8.38 10.44
N THR A 112 11.22 -8.54 10.10
CA THR A 112 10.38 -7.46 9.58
C THR A 112 9.21 -7.15 10.50
N GLU A 113 8.65 -5.96 10.33
CA GLU A 113 7.38 -5.54 10.92
C GLU A 113 6.23 -6.49 10.55
N MET A 114 6.26 -7.11 9.36
CA MET A 114 5.25 -8.12 8.99
C MET A 114 5.32 -9.36 9.89
N ARG A 115 6.52 -9.83 10.26
CA ARG A 115 6.69 -10.97 11.17
C ARG A 115 6.26 -10.61 12.60
N ALA A 116 6.63 -9.42 13.07
CA ALA A 116 6.17 -8.92 14.36
C ALA A 116 4.65 -8.73 14.43
N TYR A 117 4.03 -8.21 13.38
CA TYR A 117 2.57 -8.02 13.32
C TYR A 117 1.82 -9.36 13.35
N ARG A 118 2.32 -10.40 12.67
CA ARG A 118 1.73 -11.75 12.76
C ARG A 118 1.69 -12.27 14.19
N ILE A 119 2.78 -12.10 14.95
CA ILE A 119 2.84 -12.48 16.37
C ILE A 119 1.85 -11.65 17.19
N TYR A 120 1.80 -10.34 16.95
CA TYR A 120 0.84 -9.46 17.62
C TYR A 120 -0.60 -9.91 17.37
N LYS A 121 -0.98 -10.13 16.12
CA LYS A 121 -2.31 -10.59 15.72
C LYS A 121 -2.67 -11.93 16.39
N SER A 122 -1.78 -12.91 16.38
CA SER A 122 -2.07 -14.24 16.95
C SER A 122 -2.20 -14.23 18.48
N GLU A 123 -1.46 -13.36 19.17
CA GLU A 123 -1.41 -13.35 20.64
C GLU A 123 -2.34 -12.31 21.30
N SER A 124 -2.72 -11.23 20.60
CA SER A 124 -3.51 -10.12 21.18
C SER A 124 -5.01 -10.17 20.93
N LYS A 125 -5.47 -11.09 20.06
CA LYS A 125 -6.89 -11.26 19.68
C LYS A 125 -7.56 -9.99 19.12
N ILE A 126 -6.81 -9.10 18.49
CA ILE A 126 -7.38 -8.00 17.70
C ILE A 126 -8.26 -8.54 16.57
N LYS A 127 -9.37 -7.85 16.28
CA LYS A 127 -10.25 -8.16 15.16
C LYS A 127 -9.73 -7.45 13.92
N THR A 128 -9.41 -8.21 12.88
CA THR A 128 -8.82 -7.65 11.66
C THR A 128 -9.51 -8.16 10.41
N THR A 129 -9.38 -7.42 9.32
CA THR A 129 -9.88 -7.83 8.00
C THR A 129 -8.92 -7.44 6.90
N ARG A 130 -8.99 -8.13 5.76
CA ARG A 130 -8.18 -7.82 4.59
C ARG A 130 -8.71 -6.53 3.96
N LEU A 131 -7.83 -5.55 3.78
CA LEU A 131 -8.18 -4.28 3.17
C LEU A 131 -8.68 -4.46 1.72
N ALA A 132 -8.16 -5.48 1.03
CA ALA A 132 -8.50 -5.82 -0.35
C ALA A 132 -9.82 -6.61 -0.51
N SER A 133 -10.53 -6.91 0.57
CA SER A 133 -11.85 -7.54 0.48
C SER A 133 -12.81 -6.68 -0.33
N ILE A 134 -13.60 -7.32 -1.20
CA ILE A 134 -14.64 -6.65 -1.98
C ILE A 134 -15.84 -6.41 -1.06
N ILE A 135 -16.18 -5.14 -0.84
CA ILE A 135 -17.32 -4.70 -0.03
C ILE A 135 -18.07 -3.63 -0.81
N ASP A 136 -19.36 -3.82 -1.05
CA ASP A 136 -20.22 -2.93 -1.86
C ASP A 136 -19.65 -2.67 -3.27
N ASN A 137 -19.23 -3.73 -3.96
CA ASN A 137 -18.65 -3.68 -5.31
C ASN A 137 -17.43 -2.75 -5.43
N SER A 138 -16.70 -2.51 -4.34
CA SER A 138 -15.42 -1.81 -4.36
C SER A 138 -14.39 -2.46 -3.45
N SER A 139 -13.12 -2.29 -3.78
CA SER A 139 -12.00 -2.81 -2.99
C SER A 139 -10.82 -1.87 -3.03
N PHE A 140 -9.99 -1.94 -2.00
CA PHE A 140 -8.63 -1.41 -2.03
C PHE A 140 -7.71 -2.46 -2.63
N ASP A 141 -6.54 -2.05 -3.10
CA ASP A 141 -5.58 -2.97 -3.69
C ASP A 141 -4.59 -3.48 -2.64
N ASP A 142 -4.31 -4.79 -2.61
CA ASP A 142 -3.23 -5.35 -1.78
C ASP A 142 -1.87 -5.06 -2.43
N CYS A 143 -1.77 -5.36 -3.72
CA CYS A 143 -0.62 -5.15 -4.59
C CYS A 143 -1.06 -5.36 -6.03
N ILE A 144 -0.74 -4.43 -6.93
CA ILE A 144 -1.10 -4.55 -8.35
C ILE A 144 -0.47 -5.79 -9.01
N CYS A 145 0.62 -6.31 -8.45
CA CYS A 145 1.31 -7.52 -8.92
C CYS A 145 0.75 -8.83 -8.32
N SER A 146 -0.20 -8.76 -7.38
CA SER A 146 -0.98 -9.93 -6.93
C SER A 146 -2.22 -10.07 -7.81
N ALA A 147 -2.75 -11.27 -8.04
CA ALA A 147 -3.98 -11.42 -8.84
C ALA A 147 -5.24 -11.09 -8.03
N ASP A 148 -5.33 -11.56 -6.78
CA ASP A 148 -6.47 -11.39 -5.86
C ASP A 148 -7.84 -11.60 -6.52
N ASP A 149 -7.99 -12.70 -7.27
CA ASP A 149 -9.19 -13.07 -8.04
C ASP A 149 -9.61 -12.09 -9.16
N MET A 150 -8.69 -11.20 -9.57
CA MET A 150 -8.89 -10.26 -10.68
C MET A 150 -8.24 -10.77 -11.98
N GLU A 151 -8.75 -10.32 -13.11
CA GLU A 151 -8.10 -10.49 -14.41
C GLU A 151 -6.71 -9.84 -14.40
N THR A 152 -5.72 -10.53 -14.97
CA THR A 152 -4.34 -10.05 -15.05
C THR A 152 -3.86 -9.89 -16.49
N GLU A 153 -2.86 -9.05 -16.69
CA GLU A 153 -2.15 -8.89 -17.95
C GLU A 153 -0.63 -8.98 -17.75
N LYS A 154 0.08 -9.39 -18.80
CA LYS A 154 1.54 -9.48 -18.80
C LYS A 154 2.13 -8.25 -19.48
N LEU A 155 2.94 -7.50 -18.76
CA LEU A 155 3.68 -6.38 -19.31
C LEU A 155 4.81 -6.88 -20.24
N PRO A 156 5.29 -6.05 -21.19
CA PRO A 156 6.51 -6.30 -21.97
C PRO A 156 7.76 -6.69 -21.13
N SER A 157 7.84 -6.26 -19.87
CA SER A 157 8.91 -6.69 -18.95
C SER A 157 8.79 -8.15 -18.50
N GLY A 158 7.65 -8.80 -18.78
CA GLY A 158 7.29 -10.11 -18.27
C GLY A 158 6.52 -10.09 -16.94
N THR A 159 6.49 -8.94 -16.26
CA THR A 159 5.74 -8.75 -15.01
C THR A 159 4.25 -8.94 -15.25
N VAL A 160 3.59 -9.73 -14.40
CA VAL A 160 2.13 -9.91 -14.41
C VAL A 160 1.53 -8.92 -13.42
N ILE A 161 0.50 -8.19 -13.86
CA ILE A 161 -0.23 -7.22 -13.04
C ILE A 161 -1.74 -7.42 -13.19
N LYS A 162 -2.53 -6.94 -12.22
CA LYS A 162 -3.98 -6.78 -12.38
C LYS A 162 -4.28 -5.84 -13.52
N LYS A 163 -5.27 -6.18 -14.34
CA LYS A 163 -5.80 -5.27 -15.35
C LYS A 163 -6.59 -4.16 -14.67
N VAL A 164 -6.10 -2.93 -14.82
CA VAL A 164 -6.79 -1.72 -14.37
C VAL A 164 -7.63 -1.18 -15.54
N HIS A 165 -8.95 -1.31 -15.48
CA HIS A 165 -9.88 -0.77 -16.46
C HIS A 165 -10.18 0.71 -16.17
N LEU A 166 -10.09 1.55 -17.20
CA LEU A 166 -10.34 2.99 -17.10
C LEU A 166 -11.74 3.35 -17.61
N SER A 167 -12.48 4.09 -16.79
CA SER A 167 -13.75 4.70 -17.17
C SER A 167 -13.79 6.19 -16.78
N ASN A 168 -14.82 6.90 -17.24
CA ASN A 168 -15.06 8.28 -16.82
C ASN A 168 -15.43 8.41 -15.33
N SER A 169 -15.85 7.32 -14.68
CA SER A 169 -16.24 7.30 -13.27
C SER A 169 -15.13 6.80 -12.33
N GLY A 170 -13.98 6.37 -12.87
CA GLY A 170 -12.82 5.98 -12.07
C GLY A 170 -12.03 4.81 -12.66
N PHE A 171 -11.53 3.98 -11.74
CA PHE A 171 -10.70 2.82 -12.01
C PHE A 171 -11.43 1.58 -11.52
N PHE A 172 -11.33 0.51 -12.28
CA PHE A 172 -12.04 -0.73 -12.01
C PHE A 172 -11.14 -1.93 -12.23
N TRP A 173 -11.26 -2.91 -11.35
CA TRP A 173 -10.83 -4.27 -11.60
C TRP A 173 -11.96 -5.01 -12.30
N LYS A 174 -11.60 -6.08 -13.01
CA LYS A 174 -12.57 -7.07 -13.45
C LYS A 174 -12.21 -8.39 -12.79
N THR A 175 -13.15 -9.01 -12.10
CA THR A 175 -12.96 -10.32 -11.46
C THR A 175 -12.82 -11.41 -12.52
N GLN A 176 -12.30 -12.57 -12.13
CA GLN A 176 -12.29 -13.76 -13.00
C GLN A 176 -13.71 -14.23 -13.36
N THR A 177 -14.74 -13.89 -12.57
CA THR A 177 -16.17 -14.17 -12.85
C THR A 177 -16.81 -13.20 -13.83
N GLY A 178 -16.13 -12.08 -14.14
CA GLY A 178 -16.59 -11.08 -15.11
C GLY A 178 -17.15 -9.80 -14.50
N ASP A 179 -17.25 -9.72 -13.17
CA ASP A 179 -17.80 -8.57 -12.45
C ASP A 179 -16.80 -7.42 -12.40
N TYR A 180 -17.30 -6.18 -12.46
CA TYR A 180 -16.47 -5.00 -12.28
C TYR A 180 -16.49 -4.54 -10.83
N VAL A 181 -15.31 -4.37 -10.25
CA VAL A 181 -15.11 -3.90 -8.88
C VAL A 181 -14.40 -2.55 -8.93
N LYS A 182 -14.97 -1.52 -8.29
CA LYS A 182 -14.34 -0.20 -8.25
C LYS A 182 -13.08 -0.23 -7.38
N ALA A 183 -11.98 0.33 -7.89
CA ALA A 183 -10.75 0.48 -7.14
C ALA A 183 -10.77 1.74 -6.26
N ASN A 184 -10.64 1.56 -4.94
CA ASN A 184 -10.55 2.67 -3.98
C ASN A 184 -9.10 3.16 -3.81
N SER A 185 -8.13 2.27 -4.02
CA SER A 185 -6.70 2.53 -4.13
C SER A 185 -6.07 1.60 -5.16
N ILE A 186 -4.85 1.94 -5.61
CA ILE A 186 -3.97 1.02 -6.34
C ILE A 186 -2.62 1.02 -5.63
N ASN A 187 -2.14 -0.15 -5.22
CA ASN A 187 -0.81 -0.31 -4.67
C ASN A 187 0.16 -0.61 -5.82
N LEU A 188 0.97 0.39 -6.14
CA LEU A 188 1.90 0.38 -7.26
C LEU A 188 3.31 -0.10 -6.85
N SER A 189 3.43 -0.92 -5.79
CA SER A 189 4.66 -1.64 -5.50
C SER A 189 5.12 -2.43 -6.74
N TRP A 190 6.43 -2.50 -6.96
CA TRP A 190 7.08 -3.33 -7.98
C TRP A 190 6.75 -3.00 -9.45
N VAL A 191 6.01 -1.92 -9.70
CA VAL A 191 5.82 -1.42 -11.06
C VAL A 191 6.64 -0.15 -11.30
N PRO A 192 7.02 0.14 -12.56
CA PRO A 192 7.81 1.34 -12.84
C PRO A 192 7.03 2.63 -12.55
N ALA A 193 7.75 3.70 -12.22
CA ALA A 193 7.19 4.99 -11.83
C ALA A 193 6.17 5.60 -12.81
N TYR A 194 6.22 5.24 -14.09
CA TYR A 194 5.26 5.74 -15.05
C TYR A 194 3.82 5.27 -14.80
N PHE A 195 3.62 4.15 -14.09
CA PHE A 195 2.28 3.73 -13.65
C PHE A 195 1.66 4.75 -12.69
N PHE A 196 2.46 5.37 -11.83
CA PHE A 196 2.00 6.47 -10.97
C PHE A 196 1.56 7.66 -11.81
N GLU A 197 2.37 8.05 -12.81
CA GLU A 197 2.05 9.17 -13.70
C GLU A 197 0.76 8.90 -14.50
N ALA A 198 0.63 7.70 -15.05
CA ALA A 198 -0.55 7.24 -15.79
C ALA A 198 -1.82 7.28 -14.92
N THR A 199 -1.74 6.69 -13.73
CA THR A 199 -2.83 6.68 -12.74
C THR A 199 -3.21 8.11 -12.35
N TYR A 200 -2.23 8.96 -12.03
CA TYR A 200 -2.49 10.34 -11.66
C TYR A 200 -3.14 11.16 -12.80
N LYS A 201 -2.66 11.01 -14.04
CA LYS A 201 -3.25 11.68 -15.20
C LYS A 201 -4.72 11.30 -15.41
N HIS A 202 -5.05 10.02 -15.31
CA HIS A 202 -6.44 9.58 -15.43
C HIS A 202 -7.31 10.07 -14.28
N LEU A 203 -6.79 10.05 -13.03
CA LEU A 203 -7.49 10.59 -11.86
C LEU A 203 -7.85 12.07 -12.05
N LEU A 204 -6.94 12.89 -12.59
CA LEU A 204 -7.22 14.29 -12.91
C LEU A 204 -8.29 14.45 -14.00
N LYS A 205 -8.32 13.57 -15.00
CA LYS A 205 -9.35 13.56 -16.03
C LYS A 205 -10.73 13.26 -15.43
N VAL A 206 -10.84 12.22 -14.61
CA VAL A 206 -12.09 11.83 -13.91
C VAL A 206 -12.61 12.98 -13.06
N LYS A 207 -11.74 13.66 -12.30
CA LYS A 207 -12.14 14.81 -11.48
C LYS A 207 -12.72 15.97 -12.31
N ARG A 208 -12.18 16.23 -13.50
CA ARG A 208 -12.72 17.24 -14.43
C ARG A 208 -14.07 16.82 -15.01
N SER A 209 -14.17 15.58 -15.50
CA SER A 209 -15.41 15.08 -16.11
C SER A 209 -16.58 15.01 -15.11
N ASN A 210 -16.31 14.66 -13.84
CA ASN A 210 -17.35 14.68 -12.80
C ASN A 210 -17.89 16.08 -12.49
N ALA A 211 -17.14 17.14 -12.80
CA ALA A 211 -17.61 18.51 -12.68
C ALA A 211 -18.55 18.93 -13.83
N GLU A 212 -18.55 18.19 -14.94
CA GLU A 212 -19.22 18.55 -16.21
C GLU A 212 -20.42 17.65 -16.57
N ALA A 213 -20.65 16.58 -15.80
CA ALA A 213 -21.78 15.62 -15.80
C ALA A 213 -22.49 15.24 -17.13
N SER A 214 -22.28 13.97 -17.52
CA SER A 214 -23.26 13.07 -18.17
C SER A 214 -22.99 11.62 -17.69
N HIS A 215 -24.06 10.88 -17.37
CA HIS A 215 -24.03 9.71 -16.46
C HIS A 215 -23.74 8.32 -17.09
N THR A 216 -23.31 8.22 -18.34
CA THR A 216 -22.99 6.90 -18.93
C THR A 216 -21.51 6.56 -18.75
N SER A 217 -21.20 5.54 -17.95
CA SER A 217 -19.83 5.01 -17.84
C SER A 217 -19.51 4.12 -19.04
N THR A 218 -18.64 4.59 -19.91
CA THR A 218 -18.02 3.76 -20.95
C THR A 218 -16.61 3.36 -20.50
N PHE A 219 -16.32 2.06 -20.53
CA PHE A 219 -14.97 1.55 -20.35
C PHE A 219 -14.22 1.76 -21.65
N THR A 220 -13.07 2.43 -21.58
CA THR A 220 -12.38 2.91 -22.78
C THR A 220 -11.15 2.08 -23.12
N THR A 221 -10.37 1.66 -22.12
CA THR A 221 -9.10 0.93 -22.30
C THR A 221 -8.55 0.49 -20.93
N THR A 222 -7.49 -0.34 -20.91
CA THR A 222 -6.73 -0.61 -19.67
C THR A 222 -5.61 0.41 -19.46
N LEU A 223 -5.11 0.51 -18.23
CA LEU A 223 -4.03 1.43 -17.88
C LEU A 223 -2.74 1.16 -18.68
N SER A 224 -2.40 -0.11 -18.92
CA SER A 224 -1.23 -0.52 -19.71
C SER A 224 -1.34 -0.12 -21.19
N GLN A 225 -2.57 -0.15 -21.73
CA GLN A 225 -2.87 0.19 -23.13
C GLN A 225 -2.90 1.71 -23.34
N ALA A 226 -3.46 2.45 -22.38
CA ALA A 226 -3.52 3.91 -22.43
C ALA A 226 -2.13 4.58 -22.40
N PHE A 227 -1.14 3.90 -21.82
CA PHE A 227 0.21 4.42 -21.64
C PHE A 227 1.27 3.39 -22.08
N PRO A 228 1.46 3.21 -23.40
CA PRO A 228 2.37 2.20 -23.93
C PRO A 228 3.81 2.42 -23.46
N LEU A 229 4.39 1.37 -22.88
CA LEU A 229 5.77 1.29 -22.41
C LEU A 229 6.83 1.80 -23.40
N THR A 230 6.57 1.65 -24.70
CA THR A 230 7.46 2.10 -25.79
C THR A 230 7.65 3.62 -25.80
N GLN A 231 6.69 4.40 -25.32
CA GLN A 231 6.78 5.86 -25.25
C GLN A 231 7.54 6.38 -24.01
N MET A 232 7.82 5.50 -23.03
CA MET A 232 8.30 5.92 -21.70
C MET A 232 9.77 5.59 -21.41
N LYS A 233 10.45 4.81 -22.26
CA LYS A 233 11.93 4.66 -22.22
C LYS A 233 12.68 6.00 -22.27
N TYR A 234 12.05 7.06 -22.80
CA TYR A 234 12.65 8.36 -23.02
C TYR A 234 12.41 9.42 -21.92
N ARG A 235 11.68 9.12 -20.83
CA ARG A 235 11.30 10.16 -19.84
C ARG A 235 11.73 9.93 -18.39
N LEU A 236 12.26 8.75 -18.03
CA LEU A 236 12.68 8.47 -16.65
C LEU A 236 13.89 9.32 -16.20
N SER A 237 14.77 9.71 -17.12
CA SER A 237 15.87 10.65 -16.83
C SER A 237 15.39 12.07 -16.48
N ASP A 238 14.26 12.49 -17.06
CA ASP A 238 13.76 13.86 -16.95
C ASP A 238 12.79 14.03 -15.78
N PHE A 239 11.99 13.01 -15.47
CA PHE A 239 10.98 13.06 -14.41
C PHE A 239 11.60 13.06 -13.00
N ALA A 240 12.63 12.22 -12.76
CA ALA A 240 13.34 12.19 -11.47
C ALA A 240 13.99 13.54 -11.13
N ARG A 241 14.48 14.28 -12.15
CA ARG A 241 15.06 15.62 -11.97
C ARG A 241 14.03 16.73 -11.79
N THR A 242 12.90 16.67 -12.48
CA THR A 242 11.96 17.82 -12.52
C THR A 242 10.84 17.75 -11.48
N THR A 243 10.31 16.57 -11.16
CA THR A 243 9.18 16.42 -10.24
C THR A 243 9.61 16.46 -8.78
N PHE A 244 10.71 15.76 -8.43
CA PHE A 244 11.24 15.76 -7.05
C PHE A 244 11.69 17.16 -6.62
N THR A 245 12.34 17.90 -7.52
CA THR A 245 12.76 19.29 -7.29
C THR A 245 11.58 20.26 -7.16
N ARG A 246 10.46 20.02 -7.87
CA ARG A 246 9.25 20.86 -7.76
C ARG A 246 8.45 20.59 -6.49
N ILE A 247 8.35 19.33 -6.06
CA ILE A 247 7.68 18.95 -4.80
C ILE A 247 8.46 19.51 -3.61
N LEU A 248 9.80 19.36 -3.59
CA LEU A 248 10.64 19.91 -2.52
C LEU A 248 10.67 21.43 -2.47
N ARG A 249 10.55 22.13 -3.61
CA ARG A 249 10.42 23.60 -3.64
C ARG A 249 9.08 24.10 -3.12
N ARG A 250 8.00 23.32 -3.24
CA ARG A 250 6.69 23.68 -2.69
C ARG A 250 6.55 23.39 -1.21
N LEU A 251 7.35 22.45 -0.68
CA LEU A 251 7.38 22.12 0.75
C LEU A 251 8.34 23.00 1.59
N LYS A 252 9.05 23.95 0.97
CA LYS A 252 9.86 24.98 1.65
C LYS A 252 9.12 26.30 1.89
N ILE A 253 7.79 26.28 1.92
CA ILE A 253 6.97 27.41 2.35
C ILE A 253 5.98 26.91 3.41
N ALA A 254 6.46 26.89 4.65
CA ALA A 254 5.73 27.09 5.90
C ALA A 254 6.76 27.06 7.04
#